data_AF-A0A8T5PHX7-F1
#
_entry.id   AF-A0A8T5PHX7-F1
#
_cell.length_a   1.000
_cell.length_b   1.000
_cell.length_c   1.000
_cell.angle_alpha   90.00
_cell.angle_beta   90.00
_cell.angle_gamma   90.00
#
_symmetry.space_group_name_H-M   'P 1'
#
loop_
_entity.id
_entity.type
_entity.pdbx_description
1 polymer ?
#
loop_
_entity_poly.entity_id
_entity_poly.type
_entity_poly.pdbx_seq_one_letter_code
_entity_poly.pdbx_strand_id
1 'polypeptide(L)'
;IQYVMGAAVISGAILGDMERAAFIVLIPFFIEAFLKLRSGLKASCLGKLQKDGKLEPPYGRKIYSWTHIIMNLGRFSEKQVTIALILIEAIFCSLLFIYLYLII
;
A
#
# COMPACT_ATOMS: atom_id res chain seq x y z
N ILE A 1 12.53 -10.12 4.81
CA ILE A 1 12.67 -9.16 3.68
C ILE A 1 11.95 -7.84 3.97
N GLN A 2 10.66 -7.84 4.35
CA GLN A 2 9.91 -6.60 4.62
C GLN A 2 10.59 -5.66 5.64
N TYR A 3 11.05 -6.18 6.78
CA TYR A 3 11.78 -5.38 7.78
C TYR A 3 13.08 -4.77 7.26
N VAL A 4 13.80 -5.53 6.41
CA VAL A 4 15.08 -5.08 5.83
C VAL A 4 14.83 -3.95 4.82
N MET A 5 13.83 -4.09 3.95
CA MET A 5 13.48 -3.04 2.99
C MET A 5 13.03 -1.76 3.68
N GLY A 6 12.17 -1.87 4.70
CA GLY A 6 11.73 -0.71 5.48
C GLY A 6 12.89 -0.02 6.21
N ALA A 7 13.76 -0.79 6.87
CA ALA A 7 14.94 -0.24 7.54
C ALA A 7 15.90 0.44 6.56
N ALA A 8 16.12 -0.15 5.37
CA ALA A 8 16.99 0.42 4.35
C ALA A 8 16.45 1.77 3.83
N VAL A 9 15.15 1.84 3.53
CA VAL A 9 14.50 3.08 3.06
C VAL A 9 14.58 4.19 4.09
N ILE A 10 14.26 3.89 5.36
CA ILE A 10 14.32 4.89 6.45
C ILE A 10 15.76 5.32 6.74
N SER A 11 16.70 4.37 6.78
CA SER A 11 18.12 4.69 7.00
C SER A 11 18.66 5.60 5.89
N GLY A 12 18.31 5.31 4.62
CA GLY A 12 18.68 6.15 3.48
C GLY A 12 18.06 7.54 3.56
N ALA A 13 16.79 7.64 3.96
CA ALA A 13 16.10 8.92 4.09
C ALA A 13 16.70 9.82 5.17
N ILE A 14 17.04 9.26 6.34
CA ILE A 14 17.64 10.00 7.46
C ILE A 14 19.06 10.44 7.09
N LEU A 15 19.89 9.53 6.55
CA LEU A 15 21.26 9.86 6.16
C LEU A 15 21.33 10.90 5.03
N GLY A 16 20.30 10.96 4.18
CA GLY A 16 20.19 11.91 3.09
C GLY A 16 19.51 13.24 3.44
N ASP A 17 19.09 13.47 4.69
CA ASP A 17 18.29 14.64 5.09
C ASP A 17 16.96 14.78 4.30
N MET A 18 16.38 13.64 3.89
CA MET A 18 15.17 13.54 3.06
C MET A 18 13.94 13.04 3.83
N GLU A 19 13.92 13.22 5.14
CA GLU A 19 12.91 12.63 6.04
C GLU A 19 11.49 13.07 5.67
N ARG A 20 11.32 14.34 5.28
CA ARG A 20 10.04 14.90 4.83
C ARG A 20 9.54 14.22 3.55
N ALA A 21 10.44 13.99 2.60
CA ALA A 21 10.10 13.32 1.34
C ALA A 21 9.77 11.85 1.58
N ALA A 22 10.55 11.15 2.41
CA ALA A 22 10.30 9.77 2.78
C ALA A 22 8.97 9.60 3.52
N PHE A 23 8.61 10.54 4.40
CA PHE A 23 7.32 10.53 5.08
C PHE A 23 6.15 10.54 4.09
N ILE A 24 6.21 11.39 3.05
CA ILE A 24 5.15 11.49 2.02
C ILE A 24 5.04 10.19 1.23
N VAL A 25 6.15 9.61 0.79
CA VAL A 25 6.17 8.36 0.01
C VAL A 25 5.66 7.19 0.86
N LEU A 26 5.93 7.18 2.17
CA LEU A 26 5.51 6.11 3.06
C LEU A 26 4.04 6.21 3.53
N ILE A 27 3.30 7.26 3.14
CA ILE A 27 1.87 7.43 3.50
C ILE A 27 1.02 6.19 3.21
N PRO A 28 1.11 5.51 2.04
CA PRO A 28 0.32 4.33 1.75
C PRO A 28 0.59 3.19 2.75
N PHE A 29 1.84 3.03 3.18
CA PHE A 29 2.24 2.05 4.18
C PHE A 29 1.74 2.41 5.58
N PHE A 30 1.73 3.70 5.95
CA PHE A 30 1.11 4.15 7.19
C PHE A 30 -0.39 3.87 7.20
N ILE A 31 -1.10 4.19 6.11
CA ILE A 31 -2.53 3.91 5.98
C ILE A 31 -2.80 2.40 6.11
N GLU A 32 -1.98 1.56 5.45
CA GLU A 32 -2.07 0.10 5.57
C GLU A 32 -1.88 -0.36 7.02
N ALA A 33 -0.91 0.20 7.74
CA ALA A 33 -0.66 -0.11 9.14
C ALA A 33 -1.86 0.26 10.04
N PHE A 34 -2.46 1.44 9.85
CA PHE A 34 -3.66 1.86 10.58
C PHE A 34 -4.88 0.98 10.27
N LEU A 35 -5.08 0.61 9.00
CA LEU A 35 -6.17 -0.29 8.59
C LEU A 35 -6.02 -1.68 9.23
N LYS A 36 -4.80 -2.20 9.30
CA LYS A 36 -4.51 -3.47 9.98
C LYS A 36 -4.64 -3.36 11.49
N LEU A 37 -4.23 -2.24 12.08
CA LEU A 37 -4.36 -2.01 13.52
C LEU A 37 -5.82 -2.09 13.95
N ARG A 38 -6.76 -1.57 13.14
CA ARG A 38 -8.21 -1.68 13.37
C ARG A 38 -8.71 -3.14 13.44
N SER A 39 -8.02 -4.06 12.77
CA SER A 39 -8.31 -5.50 12.82
C SER A 39 -7.58 -6.25 13.95
N GLY A 40 -6.83 -5.53 14.80
CA GLY A 40 -5.93 -6.11 15.79
C GLY A 40 -4.72 -6.80 15.18
N LEU A 41 -4.27 -6.35 14.00
CA LEU A 41 -3.16 -6.93 13.21
C LEU A 41 -3.39 -8.39 12.77
N LYS A 42 -4.64 -8.87 12.83
CA LYS A 42 -5.00 -10.25 12.45
C LYS A 42 -5.54 -10.35 11.03
N ALA A 43 -5.84 -9.23 10.37
CA ALA A 43 -6.33 -9.25 9.00
C ALA A 43 -5.22 -9.67 8.01
N SER A 44 -5.49 -10.72 7.25
CA SER A 44 -4.67 -11.09 6.08
C SER A 44 -4.96 -10.14 4.93
N CYS A 45 -3.93 -9.81 4.14
CA CYS A 45 -4.08 -9.08 2.88
C CYS A 45 -4.50 -9.98 1.71
N LEU A 46 -4.47 -11.30 1.91
CA LEU A 46 -4.70 -12.29 0.86
C LEU A 46 -6.18 -12.42 0.54
N GLY A 47 -6.50 -12.38 -0.74
CA GLY A 47 -7.83 -12.69 -1.26
C GLY A 47 -8.10 -14.20 -1.23
N LYS A 48 -9.38 -14.57 -1.18
CA LYS A 48 -9.80 -15.96 -1.43
C LYS A 48 -9.76 -16.20 -2.93
N LEU A 49 -8.90 -17.11 -3.38
CA LEU A 49 -8.82 -17.50 -4.78
C LEU A 49 -10.05 -18.30 -5.19
N GLN A 50 -10.73 -17.83 -6.22
CA GLN A 50 -11.89 -18.48 -6.80
C GLN A 50 -11.52 -19.36 -8.00
N LYS A 51 -12.41 -20.30 -8.35
CA LYS A 51 -12.21 -21.25 -9.47
C LYS A 51 -12.02 -20.56 -10.83
N ASP A 52 -12.51 -19.32 -10.96
CA ASP A 52 -12.37 -18.47 -12.15
C ASP A 52 -11.04 -17.69 -12.20
N GLY A 53 -10.15 -17.90 -11.23
CA GLY A 53 -8.86 -17.19 -11.12
C GLY A 53 -8.98 -15.76 -10.60
N LYS A 54 -10.16 -15.36 -10.08
CA LYS A 54 -10.39 -14.06 -9.44
C LYS A 54 -10.25 -14.14 -7.93
N LEU A 55 -10.02 -13.00 -7.30
CA LEU A 55 -9.89 -12.86 -5.86
C LEU A 55 -11.16 -12.28 -5.26
N GLU A 56 -11.67 -12.94 -4.23
CA GLU A 56 -12.74 -12.40 -3.38
C GLU A 56 -12.19 -11.88 -2.05
N PRO A 57 -12.79 -10.80 -1.49
CA PRO A 57 -12.35 -10.22 -0.24
C PRO A 57 -12.59 -11.21 0.93
N PRO A 58 -11.58 -11.49 1.77
CA PRO A 58 -11.69 -12.51 2.81
C PRO A 58 -12.70 -12.15 3.92
N TYR A 59 -12.92 -10.85 4.14
CA TYR A 59 -13.80 -10.29 5.17
C TYR A 59 -15.05 -9.62 4.58
N GLY A 60 -15.43 -9.95 3.35
CA GLY A 60 -16.54 -9.30 2.64
C GLY A 60 -16.31 -7.80 2.48
N ARG A 61 -17.33 -6.99 2.82
CA ARG A 61 -17.27 -5.51 2.70
C ARG A 61 -16.37 -4.82 3.73
N LYS A 62 -15.78 -5.54 4.69
CA LYS A 62 -14.91 -4.93 5.70
C LYS A 62 -13.53 -4.64 5.10
N ILE A 63 -13.09 -3.40 5.25
CA ILE A 63 -11.81 -2.92 4.71
C ILE A 63 -10.78 -2.90 5.84
N TYR A 64 -9.71 -3.66 5.67
CA TYR A 64 -8.58 -3.77 6.62
C TYR A 64 -7.20 -3.69 5.96
N SER A 65 -7.18 -3.48 4.65
CA SER A 65 -5.99 -3.35 3.83
C SER A 65 -6.37 -2.67 2.53
N TRP A 66 -5.41 -2.04 1.86
CA TRP A 66 -5.57 -1.55 0.49
C TRP A 66 -6.04 -2.65 -0.46
N THR A 67 -5.58 -3.89 -0.27
CA THR A 67 -6.01 -5.03 -1.09
C THR A 67 -7.53 -5.24 -1.01
N HIS A 68 -8.11 -5.10 0.19
CA HIS A 68 -9.55 -5.27 0.41
C HIS A 68 -10.37 -4.17 -0.25
N ILE A 69 -9.83 -2.95 -0.38
CA ILE A 69 -10.48 -1.87 -1.12
C ILE A 69 -10.60 -2.29 -2.58
N ILE A 70 -9.48 -2.67 -3.21
CA ILE A 70 -9.46 -3.07 -4.62
C ILE A 70 -10.33 -4.31 -4.87
N MET A 71 -10.27 -5.33 -4.01
CA MET A 71 -11.09 -6.54 -4.13
C MET A 71 -12.58 -6.28 -3.91
N ASN A 72 -12.97 -5.25 -3.14
CA ASN A 72 -14.38 -4.89 -2.96
C ASN A 72 -14.95 -4.08 -4.13
N LEU A 73 -14.11 -3.46 -4.97
CA LEU A 73 -14.56 -2.71 -6.14
C LEU A 73 -15.03 -3.62 -7.28
N GLY A 74 -14.59 -4.88 -7.32
CA GLY A 74 -14.98 -5.82 -8.36
C GLY A 74 -14.19 -7.13 -8.33
N ARG A 75 -14.47 -8.01 -9.30
CA ARG A 75 -13.78 -9.30 -9.45
C ARG A 75 -12.47 -9.16 -10.22
N PHE A 76 -11.37 -8.94 -9.48
CA PHE A 76 -10.04 -8.78 -10.05
C PHE A 76 -9.18 -10.04 -9.84
N SER A 77 -8.28 -10.33 -10.79
CA SER A 77 -7.25 -11.35 -10.58
C SER A 77 -6.13 -10.79 -9.71
N GLU A 78 -5.29 -11.67 -9.17
CA GLU A 78 -4.13 -11.27 -8.35
C GLU A 78 -3.24 -10.27 -9.09
N LYS A 79 -2.93 -10.51 -10.37
CA LYS A 79 -2.15 -9.58 -11.20
C LYS A 79 -2.80 -8.20 -11.26
N GLN A 80 -4.12 -8.13 -11.45
CA GLN A 80 -4.84 -6.86 -11.54
C GLN A 80 -4.82 -6.12 -10.21
N VAL A 81 -5.01 -6.82 -9.09
CA VAL A 81 -4.93 -6.22 -7.75
C VAL A 81 -3.52 -5.69 -7.48
N THR A 82 -2.49 -6.47 -7.78
CA THR A 82 -1.08 -6.06 -7.59
C THR A 82 -0.73 -4.84 -8.44
N ILE A 83 -1.13 -4.82 -9.72
CA ILE A 83 -0.92 -3.65 -10.59
C ILE A 83 -1.63 -2.41 -10.02
N ALA A 84 -2.86 -2.57 -9.53
CA ALA A 84 -3.60 -1.45 -8.94
C ALA A 84 -2.88 -0.87 -7.71
N LEU A 85 -2.30 -1.71 -6.84
CA LEU A 85 -1.50 -1.26 -5.70
C LEU A 85 -0.22 -0.54 -6.12
N ILE A 86 0.48 -1.06 -7.13
CA ILE A 86 1.66 -0.39 -7.69
C ILE A 86 1.29 0.97 -8.28
N LEU A 87 0.15 1.09 -8.95
CA LEU A 87 -0.33 2.36 -9.50
C LEU A 87 -0.69 3.36 -8.39
N ILE A 88 -1.30 2.90 -7.29
CA ILE A 88 -1.54 3.74 -6.11
C ILE A 88 -0.21 4.28 -5.58
N GLU A 89 0.78 3.42 -5.37
CA GLU A 89 2.10 3.84 -4.91
C GLU A 89 2.75 4.84 -5.88
N ALA A 90 2.67 4.58 -7.19
CA ALA A 90 3.20 5.47 -8.22
C ALA A 90 2.53 6.85 -8.19
N ILE A 91 1.24 6.94 -7.86
CA ILE A 91 0.53 8.21 -7.66
C ILE A 91 1.15 8.98 -6.48
N PHE A 92 1.36 8.35 -5.32
CA PHE A 92 1.98 9.01 -4.17
C PHE A 92 3.41 9.49 -4.47
N CYS A 93 4.21 8.68 -5.18
CA CYS A 93 5.52 9.10 -5.65
C CYS A 93 5.44 10.30 -6.61
N SER A 94 4.48 10.29 -7.53
CA SER A 94 4.29 11.39 -8.50
C SER A 94 3.85 12.68 -7.79
N LEU A 95 2.99 12.58 -6.77
CA LEU A 95 2.57 13.71 -5.94
C LEU A 95 3.75 14.33 -5.18
N LEU A 96 4.69 13.52 -4.69
CA LEU A 96 5.93 14.03 -4.09
C LEU A 96 6.74 14.85 -5.12
N PHE A 97 6.92 14.34 -6.34
CA PHE A 97 7.68 15.06 -7.37
C PHE A 97 7.03 16.40 -7.73
N ILE A 98 5.71 16.44 -7.85
CA ILE A 98 4.95 17.67 -8.12
C ILE A 98 5.12 18.66 -6.95
N TYR A 99 4.99 18.19 -5.71
CA TYR A 99 5.18 19.01 -4.52
C TYR A 99 6.59 19.60 -4.43
N LEU A 100 7.61 18.79 -4.71
CA LEU A 100 9.00 19.23 -4.72
C LEU A 100 9.25 20.29 -5.81
N TYR A 101 8.73 20.06 -7.02
CA TYR A 101 8.86 21.00 -8.14
C TYR A 101 8.18 22.35 -7.88
N LEU A 102 7.08 22.37 -7.13
CA LEU A 102 6.36 23.61 -6.81
C LEU A 102 7.04 24.44 -5.71
N ILE A 103 7.94 23.85 -4.93
CA ILE A 103 8.64 24.50 -3.81
C ILE A 103 10.02 25.05 -4.23
N ILE A 104 10.63 24.45 -5.25
CA ILE A 104 11.91 24.89 -5.84
C ILE A 104 11.65 26.05 -6.80
#